data_AF-M5CCW0-F1
#
_entry.id   AF-M5CCW0-F1
#
_cell.length_a   1.000
_cell.length_b   1.000
_cell.length_c   1.000
_cell.angle_alpha   90.00
_cell.angle_beta   90.00
_cell.angle_gamma   90.00
#
_symmetry.space_group_name_H-M   'P 1'
#
loop_
_entity.id
_entity.type
_entity.pdbx_description
1 polymer ?
#
loop_
_entity_poly.entity_id
_entity_poly.type
_entity_poly.pdbx_seq_one_letter_code
_entity_poly.pdbx_strand_id
1 'polypeptide(L)'
;MSGSSGPAMSFDDLDLLLSLDTALELVHADREALKRCETFKDYPAPFGHRVRETIEELFILMLQAMGDRHIAPGFARAEEQMRTYQPAEHAETTSVAPLLQFFELAHIGDTIQSIIQVYFDKELAPFIDKTDFLNAVVREKKRFENALDDSVAGGLNAGTEVLMNQVEHIIITQTGPRVYYPDSGVPLELGPTKGCQDAIACLEMHCKLLKGSTSKEVLEVFHQEIGIRLNAILQKHLKRQIISLEGGFQVIADLNAYHTFISSLKVPSIQQDFANLKMLGHVYVVEDAVDLAQIVRDVTRYGGSFRPEDVYEFIQRRSDWKKIEKTVDKTMYNLSFKEDCVIC
;
A
#
# COMPACT_ATOMS: atom_id res chain seq x y z
N MET A 1 40.38 -12.44 -12.52
CA MET A 1 39.81 -11.35 -11.71
C MET A 1 38.43 -11.81 -11.25
N SER A 2 38.39 -12.51 -10.12
CA SER A 2 37.16 -12.96 -9.48
C SER A 2 36.61 -11.79 -8.68
N GLY A 3 35.54 -11.17 -9.17
CA GLY A 3 34.81 -10.15 -8.44
C GLY A 3 34.18 -10.79 -7.20
N SER A 4 34.60 -10.34 -6.02
CA SER A 4 33.93 -10.64 -4.77
C SER A 4 32.60 -9.89 -4.76
N SER A 5 31.51 -10.59 -5.08
CA SER A 5 30.18 -10.17 -4.63
C SER A 5 30.22 -10.23 -3.11
N GLY A 6 30.11 -9.08 -2.45
CA GLY A 6 29.90 -9.03 -1.00
C GLY A 6 28.67 -9.87 -0.62
N PRO A 7 28.55 -10.30 0.66
CA PRO A 7 27.39 -11.05 1.08
C PRO A 7 26.14 -10.21 0.78
N ALA A 8 25.18 -10.78 0.06
CA ALA A 8 23.87 -10.17 -0.06
C ALA A 8 23.33 -10.06 1.36
N MET A 9 23.10 -8.82 1.84
CA MET A 9 22.44 -8.60 3.12
C MET A 9 21.12 -9.37 3.09
N SER A 10 20.89 -10.21 4.09
CA SER A 10 19.56 -10.79 4.30
C SER A 10 18.56 -9.67 4.48
N PHE A 11 17.31 -9.91 4.11
CA PHE A 11 16.26 -8.95 4.37
C PHE A 11 16.16 -8.57 5.85
N ASP A 12 16.70 -9.38 6.77
CA ASP A 12 16.76 -9.26 8.24
C ASP A 12 17.60 -8.12 8.84
N ASP A 13 18.16 -7.22 8.01
CA ASP A 13 19.06 -6.16 8.48
C ASP A 13 18.59 -4.73 8.11
N LEU A 14 17.30 -4.54 7.79
CA LEU A 14 16.78 -3.22 7.41
C LEU A 14 16.76 -2.23 8.57
N ASP A 15 16.46 -2.69 9.77
CA ASP A 15 16.46 -1.89 11.01
C ASP A 15 17.86 -1.32 11.33
N LEU A 16 18.93 -2.02 10.93
CA LEU A 16 20.33 -1.59 11.09
C LEU A 16 20.73 -0.42 10.17
N LEU A 17 19.88 -0.05 9.20
CA LEU A 17 20.18 1.06 8.28
C LEU A 17 20.10 2.43 8.95
N LEU A 18 19.37 2.54 10.06
CA LEU A 18 19.36 3.72 10.93
C LEU A 18 19.86 3.34 12.32
N SER A 19 20.62 4.25 12.94
CA SER A 19 21.30 4.02 14.21
C SER A 19 21.00 5.17 15.15
N LEU A 20 20.25 4.86 16.21
CA LEU A 20 19.99 5.81 17.30
C LEU A 20 21.29 6.27 17.97
N ASP A 21 22.27 5.38 18.10
CA ASP A 21 23.58 5.72 18.68
C ASP A 21 24.31 6.76 17.82
N THR A 22 24.35 6.56 16.50
CA THR A 22 24.95 7.53 15.57
C THR A 22 24.22 8.88 15.65
N ALA A 23 22.90 8.85 15.73
CA ALA A 23 22.11 10.08 15.88
C ALA A 23 22.42 10.81 17.19
N LEU A 24 22.53 10.08 18.31
CA LEU A 24 22.90 10.65 19.61
C LEU A 24 24.33 11.18 19.62
N GLU A 25 25.28 10.49 19.01
CA GLU A 25 26.67 10.94 18.88
C GLU A 25 26.77 12.27 18.11
N LEU A 26 26.02 12.41 17.00
CA LEU A 26 25.94 13.67 16.25
C LEU A 26 25.36 14.81 17.10
N VAL A 27 24.28 14.55 17.83
CA VAL A 27 23.66 15.53 18.75
C VAL A 27 24.63 15.91 19.88
N HIS A 28 25.37 14.95 20.43
CA HIS A 28 26.37 15.21 21.45
C HIS A 28 27.54 16.05 20.93
N ALA A 29 28.06 15.72 19.74
CA ALA A 29 29.13 16.48 19.11
C ALA A 29 28.72 17.93 18.83
N ASP A 30 27.50 18.15 18.33
CA ASP A 30 26.96 19.49 18.12
C ASP A 30 26.79 20.24 19.45
N ARG A 31 26.25 19.58 20.47
CA ARG A 31 26.09 20.18 21.81
C ARG A 31 27.43 20.62 22.40
N GLU A 32 28.47 19.82 22.28
CA GLU A 32 29.81 20.19 22.74
C GLU A 32 30.38 21.38 21.95
N ALA A 33 30.13 21.46 20.64
CA ALA A 33 30.50 22.61 19.82
C ALA A 33 29.74 23.87 20.25
N LEU A 34 28.42 23.77 20.43
CA LEU A 34 27.57 24.86 20.90
C LEU A 34 28.02 25.39 22.26
N LYS A 35 28.29 24.52 23.24
CA LYS A 35 28.75 24.94 24.57
C LYS A 35 30.11 25.65 24.52
N ARG A 36 31.00 25.31 23.59
CA ARG A 36 32.23 26.06 23.38
C ARG A 36 31.94 27.45 22.83
N CYS A 37 31.05 27.58 21.85
CA CYS A 37 30.64 28.89 21.30
C CYS A 37 29.93 29.76 22.35
N GLU A 38 29.08 29.19 23.19
CA GLU A 38 28.36 29.91 24.25
C GLU A 38 29.30 30.62 25.25
N THR A 39 30.53 30.14 25.45
CA THR A 39 31.51 30.82 26.32
C THR A 39 31.87 32.23 25.83
N PHE A 40 31.61 32.52 24.55
CA PHE A 40 31.86 33.82 23.93
C PHE A 40 30.60 34.68 23.76
N LYS A 41 29.44 34.23 24.26
CA LYS A 41 28.14 34.91 24.01
C LYS A 41 28.07 36.35 24.53
N ASP A 42 28.80 36.66 25.61
CA ASP A 42 28.79 37.97 26.27
C ASP A 42 29.80 38.95 25.64
N TYR A 43 30.47 38.57 24.55
CA TYR A 43 31.38 39.46 23.84
C TYR A 43 30.63 40.63 23.17
N PRO A 44 31.18 41.85 23.22
CA PRO A 44 30.56 43.00 22.59
C PRO A 44 30.49 42.85 21.06
N ALA A 45 29.58 43.61 20.45
CA ALA A 45 29.49 43.70 18.99
C ALA A 45 30.82 44.19 18.38
N PRO A 46 31.25 43.68 17.21
CA PRO A 46 30.53 42.77 16.30
C PRO A 46 30.71 41.27 16.59
N PHE A 47 31.58 40.90 17.53
CA PHE A 47 31.95 39.50 17.76
C PHE A 47 30.82 38.68 18.37
N GLY A 48 30.01 39.25 19.27
CA GLY A 48 28.83 38.58 19.83
C GLY A 48 27.78 38.18 18.77
N HIS A 49 27.58 39.01 17.73
CA HIS A 49 26.68 38.66 16.62
C HIS A 49 27.19 37.44 15.84
N ARG A 50 28.50 37.42 15.55
CA ARG A 50 29.14 36.29 14.86
C ARG A 50 29.03 34.98 15.67
N VAL A 51 29.10 35.05 17.00
CA VAL A 51 28.92 33.87 17.86
C VAL A 51 27.52 33.28 17.69
N ARG A 52 26.48 34.12 17.62
CA ARG A 52 25.09 33.68 17.40
C ARG A 52 24.91 33.06 16.01
N GLU A 53 25.46 33.68 14.98
CA GLU A 53 25.46 33.12 13.61
C GLU A 53 26.17 31.75 13.58
N THR A 54 27.32 31.61 14.23
CA THR A 54 28.03 30.33 14.32
C THR A 54 27.23 29.26 15.07
N ILE A 55 26.51 29.62 16.13
CA ILE A 55 25.61 28.68 16.84
C ILE A 55 24.52 28.15 15.90
N GLU A 56 23.92 29.02 15.10
CA GLU A 56 22.92 28.63 14.10
C GLU A 56 23.53 27.74 13.00
N GLU A 57 24.73 28.09 12.50
CA GLU A 57 25.44 27.30 11.49
C GLU A 57 25.82 25.89 11.97
N LEU A 58 26.29 25.74 13.21
CA LEU A 58 26.65 24.43 13.77
C LEU A 58 25.46 23.48 13.78
N PHE A 59 24.32 23.96 14.24
CA PHE A 59 23.10 23.16 14.28
C PHE A 59 22.61 22.78 12.87
N ILE A 60 22.70 23.70 11.90
CA ILE A 60 22.39 23.42 10.49
C ILE A 60 23.29 22.31 9.95
N LEU A 61 24.60 22.36 10.23
CA LEU A 61 25.55 21.32 9.79
C LEU A 61 25.23 19.95 10.41
N MET A 62 24.84 19.92 11.68
CA MET A 62 24.39 18.68 12.33
C MET A 62 23.13 18.12 11.67
N LEU A 63 22.12 18.96 11.42
CA LEU A 63 20.90 18.54 10.72
C LEU A 63 21.18 18.02 9.32
N GLN A 64 22.06 18.68 8.57
CA GLN A 64 22.46 18.23 7.23
C GLN A 64 23.22 16.90 7.29
N ALA A 65 24.13 16.71 8.25
CA ALA A 65 24.81 15.43 8.44
C ALA A 65 23.82 14.31 8.80
N MET A 66 22.87 14.59 9.68
CA MET A 66 21.82 13.64 10.07
C MET A 66 20.92 13.29 8.88
N GLY A 67 20.36 14.29 8.20
CA GLY A 67 19.43 14.10 7.11
C GLY A 67 20.09 13.47 5.88
N ASP A 68 21.14 14.11 5.36
CA ASP A 68 21.70 13.77 4.05
C ASP A 68 22.65 12.56 4.10
N ARG A 69 23.24 12.23 5.26
CA ARG A 69 24.24 11.15 5.38
C ARG A 69 23.79 9.96 6.21
N HIS A 70 22.75 10.11 7.02
CA HIS A 70 22.24 9.03 7.86
C HIS A 70 20.84 8.61 7.43
N ILE A 71 19.87 9.53 7.52
CA ILE A 71 18.45 9.22 7.27
C ILE A 71 18.19 8.89 5.80
N ALA A 72 18.46 9.83 4.89
CA ALA A 72 18.12 9.66 3.48
C ALA A 72 18.78 8.41 2.84
N PRO A 73 20.09 8.13 3.06
CA PRO A 73 20.70 6.90 2.55
C PRO A 73 20.13 5.63 3.18
N GLY A 74 19.78 5.66 4.47
CA GLY A 74 19.18 4.51 5.16
C GLY A 74 17.83 4.13 4.55
N PHE A 75 16.93 5.10 4.39
CA PHE A 75 15.63 4.87 3.76
C PHE A 75 15.74 4.50 2.28
N ALA A 76 16.64 5.13 1.51
CA ALA A 76 16.83 4.81 0.10
C ALA A 76 17.28 3.35 -0.10
N ARG A 77 18.20 2.86 0.75
CA ARG A 77 18.63 1.46 0.73
C ARG A 77 17.52 0.50 1.13
N ALA A 78 16.70 0.89 2.12
CA ALA A 78 15.55 0.10 2.53
C ALA A 78 14.51 -0.04 1.41
N GLU A 79 14.23 1.06 0.71
CA GLU A 79 13.33 1.06 -0.45
C GLU A 79 13.87 0.18 -1.59
N GLU A 80 15.15 0.29 -1.92
CA GLU A 80 15.79 -0.55 -2.93
C GLU A 80 15.69 -2.04 -2.57
N GLN A 81 15.98 -2.39 -1.32
CA GLN A 81 15.87 -3.78 -0.86
C GLN A 81 14.43 -4.29 -0.94
N MET A 82 13.43 -3.53 -0.46
CA MET A 82 12.03 -3.94 -0.58
C MET A 82 11.64 -4.25 -2.03
N ARG A 83 12.09 -3.45 -3.00
CA ARG A 83 11.80 -3.65 -4.43
C ARG A 83 12.40 -4.95 -5.02
N THR A 84 13.40 -5.54 -4.37
CA THR A 84 13.99 -6.82 -4.80
C THR A 84 13.20 -8.04 -4.32
N TYR A 85 12.20 -7.85 -3.45
CA TYR A 85 11.39 -8.96 -2.94
C TYR A 85 10.63 -9.69 -4.05
N GLN A 86 10.75 -11.01 -4.05
CA GLN A 86 10.03 -11.88 -4.98
C GLN A 86 9.05 -12.78 -4.22
N PRO A 87 7.73 -12.64 -4.45
CA PRO A 87 6.72 -13.48 -3.82
C PRO A 87 6.94 -14.99 -4.00
N ALA A 88 7.39 -15.39 -5.19
CA ALA A 88 7.57 -16.81 -5.54
C ALA A 88 8.68 -17.50 -4.74
N GLU A 89 9.71 -16.76 -4.32
CA GLU A 89 10.81 -17.29 -3.51
C GLU A 89 10.43 -17.45 -2.02
N HIS A 90 9.30 -16.87 -1.61
CA HIS A 90 8.82 -16.82 -0.23
C HIS A 90 7.44 -17.50 -0.08
N ALA A 91 7.11 -18.44 -0.96
CA ALA A 91 5.79 -19.07 -1.04
C ALA A 91 5.36 -19.82 0.25
N GLU A 92 6.30 -20.18 1.12
CA GLU A 92 6.00 -20.84 2.40
C GLU A 92 5.49 -19.89 3.48
N THR A 93 5.70 -18.58 3.33
CA THR A 93 5.30 -17.56 4.30
C THR A 93 4.28 -16.59 3.70
N THR A 94 3.21 -16.31 4.43
CA THR A 94 2.22 -15.28 4.05
C THR A 94 2.64 -13.86 4.48
N SER A 95 3.72 -13.73 5.25
CA SER A 95 4.27 -12.46 5.72
C SER A 95 5.24 -11.84 4.72
N VAL A 96 5.20 -10.51 4.57
CA VAL A 96 6.16 -9.75 3.75
C VAL A 96 7.23 -9.16 4.68
N ALA A 97 8.26 -9.96 4.98
CA ALA A 97 9.31 -9.58 5.92
C ALA A 97 9.94 -8.19 5.67
N PRO A 98 10.23 -7.77 4.41
CA PRO A 98 10.79 -6.45 4.15
C PRO A 98 9.88 -5.29 4.57
N LEU A 99 8.55 -5.47 4.45
CA LEU A 99 7.59 -4.45 4.87
C LEU A 99 7.52 -4.34 6.40
N LEU A 100 7.62 -5.46 7.11
CA LEU A 100 7.64 -5.47 8.58
C LEU A 100 8.81 -4.64 9.11
N GLN A 101 10.00 -4.89 8.58
CA GLN A 101 11.20 -4.20 9.04
C GLN A 101 11.27 -2.76 8.57
N PHE A 102 10.65 -2.44 7.42
CA PHE A 102 10.48 -1.04 7.03
C PHE A 102 9.66 -0.25 8.06
N PHE A 103 8.63 -0.87 8.68
CA PHE A 103 7.89 -0.21 9.76
C PHE A 103 8.76 0.02 10.99
N GLU A 104 9.64 -0.93 11.34
CA GLU A 104 10.61 -0.76 12.43
C GLU A 104 11.61 0.36 12.12
N LEU A 105 12.10 0.43 10.88
CA LEU A 105 12.97 1.51 10.41
C LEU A 105 12.28 2.88 10.49
N ALA A 106 11.01 2.97 10.08
CA ALA A 106 10.21 4.19 10.19
C ALA A 106 10.04 4.63 11.65
N HIS A 107 9.85 3.68 12.59
CA HIS A 107 9.82 3.96 14.02
C HIS A 107 11.15 4.50 14.56
N ILE A 108 12.28 3.99 14.08
CA ILE A 108 13.61 4.53 14.41
C ILE A 108 13.73 5.97 13.88
N GLY A 109 13.29 6.23 12.65
CA GLY A 109 13.23 7.56 12.05
C GLY A 109 12.44 8.57 12.89
N ASP A 110 11.23 8.22 13.31
CA ASP A 110 10.38 9.04 14.19
C ASP A 110 11.04 9.31 15.56
N THR A 111 11.75 8.31 16.10
CA THR A 111 12.51 8.45 17.34
C THR A 111 13.67 9.45 17.17
N ILE A 112 14.40 9.39 16.04
CA ILE A 112 15.46 10.37 15.73
C ILE A 112 14.87 11.78 15.60
N GLN A 113 13.76 11.95 14.88
CA GLN A 113 13.07 13.24 14.78
C GLN A 113 12.65 13.77 16.16
N SER A 114 12.13 12.91 17.04
CA SER A 114 11.77 13.26 18.41
C SER A 114 12.98 13.71 19.25
N ILE A 115 14.13 13.03 19.12
CA ILE A 115 15.39 13.43 19.78
C ILE A 115 15.80 14.83 19.32
N ILE A 116 15.79 15.08 18.01
CA ILE A 116 16.16 16.36 17.42
C ILE A 116 15.20 17.47 17.84
N GLN A 117 13.89 17.20 17.90
CA GLN A 117 12.89 18.15 18.38
C GLN A 117 13.17 18.56 19.83
N VAL A 118 13.40 17.60 20.73
CA VAL A 118 13.72 17.87 22.13
C VAL A 118 15.05 18.63 22.27
N TYR A 119 16.05 18.29 21.45
CA TYR A 119 17.34 18.96 21.44
C TYR A 119 17.22 20.42 20.98
N PHE A 120 16.51 20.66 19.88
CA PHE A 120 16.19 22.00 19.36
C PHE A 120 15.49 22.87 20.41
N ASP A 121 14.47 22.31 21.08
CA ASP A 121 13.68 23.03 22.08
C ASP A 121 14.49 23.40 23.33
N LYS A 122 15.53 22.63 23.66
CA LYS A 122 16.38 22.87 24.83
C LYS A 122 17.54 23.79 24.54
N GLU A 123 18.27 23.55 23.45
CA GLU A 123 19.57 24.19 23.22
C GLU A 123 19.47 25.36 22.25
N LEU A 124 18.61 25.31 21.22
CA LEU A 124 18.53 26.36 20.20
C LEU A 124 17.43 27.37 20.45
N ALA A 125 16.28 26.93 20.94
CA ALA A 125 15.12 27.76 21.27
C ALA A 125 15.42 29.06 22.04
N PRO A 126 16.36 29.11 23.01
CA PRO A 126 16.68 30.35 23.73
C PRO A 126 17.37 31.41 22.86
N PHE A 127 17.99 31.00 21.75
CA PHE A 127 18.82 31.84 20.89
C PHE A 127 18.15 32.23 19.57
N ILE A 128 16.99 31.67 19.22
CA ILE A 128 16.30 31.94 17.95
C ILE A 128 14.81 32.22 18.17
N ASP A 129 14.22 33.04 17.31
CA ASP A 129 12.77 33.18 17.25
C ASP A 129 12.19 32.01 16.44
N LYS A 130 11.48 31.10 17.11
CA LYS A 130 10.85 29.93 16.46
C LYS A 130 9.76 30.31 15.45
N THR A 131 9.22 31.52 15.54
CA THR A 131 8.15 31.99 14.64
C THR A 131 8.71 32.64 13.38
N ASP A 132 10.02 32.93 13.36
CA ASP A 132 10.69 33.47 12.17
C ASP A 132 10.90 32.36 11.13
N PHE A 133 10.03 32.34 10.13
CA PHE A 133 10.12 31.40 9.00
C PHE A 133 11.27 31.71 8.03
N LEU A 134 11.90 32.89 8.14
CA LEU A 134 13.08 33.25 7.35
C LEU A 134 14.38 32.78 8.00
N ASN A 135 14.36 32.46 9.29
CA ASN A 135 15.53 31.96 10.00
C ASN A 135 16.05 30.65 9.37
N ALA A 136 17.36 30.59 9.15
CA ALA A 136 18.00 29.48 8.46
C ALA A 136 17.86 28.15 9.21
N VAL A 137 17.92 28.17 10.54
CA VAL A 137 17.74 26.98 11.39
C VAL A 137 16.31 26.45 11.27
N VAL A 138 15.31 27.34 11.37
CA VAL A 138 13.89 26.95 11.25
C VAL A 138 13.61 26.33 9.88
N ARG A 139 14.20 26.90 8.82
CA ARG A 139 14.08 26.36 7.45
C ARG A 139 14.76 25.01 7.29
N GLU A 140 15.98 24.84 7.80
CA GLU A 140 16.70 23.57 7.71
C GLU A 140 16.01 22.48 8.52
N LYS A 141 15.49 22.79 9.72
CA LYS A 141 14.70 21.86 10.52
C LYS A 141 13.47 21.36 9.75
N LYS A 142 12.71 22.27 9.13
CA LYS A 142 11.56 21.89 8.29
C LYS A 142 11.99 21.05 7.07
N ARG A 143 13.13 21.38 6.44
CA ARG A 143 13.68 20.57 5.35
C ARG A 143 13.99 19.14 5.82
N PHE A 144 14.61 19.00 6.98
CA PHE A 144 14.90 17.71 7.59
C PHE A 144 13.63 16.90 7.87
N GLU A 145 12.63 17.51 8.50
CA GLU A 145 11.33 16.86 8.80
C GLU A 145 10.64 16.40 7.51
N ASN A 146 10.53 17.29 6.52
CA ASN A 146 9.92 16.95 5.23
C ASN A 146 10.69 15.83 4.51
N ALA A 147 12.03 15.83 4.56
CA ALA A 147 12.82 14.79 3.91
C ALA A 147 12.62 13.42 4.55
N LEU A 148 12.44 13.36 5.87
CA LEU A 148 12.09 12.14 6.59
C LEU A 148 10.67 11.68 6.23
N ASP A 149 9.69 12.58 6.26
CA ASP A 149 8.30 12.29 5.87
C ASP A 149 8.21 11.75 4.44
N ASP A 150 8.91 12.39 3.49
CA ASP A 150 8.98 11.97 2.09
C ASP A 150 9.63 10.57 1.95
N SER A 151 10.67 10.29 2.74
CA SER A 151 11.35 8.99 2.77
C SER A 151 10.44 7.87 3.29
N VAL A 152 9.69 8.14 4.35
CA VAL A 152 8.70 7.20 4.90
C VAL A 152 7.57 6.98 3.90
N ALA A 153 7.03 8.04 3.29
CA ALA A 153 5.97 7.95 2.29
C ALA A 153 6.40 7.12 1.06
N GLY A 154 7.61 7.36 0.55
CA GLY A 154 8.19 6.61 -0.56
C GLY A 154 8.30 5.12 -0.26
N GLY A 155 8.85 4.78 0.91
CA GLY A 155 8.98 3.39 1.31
C GLY A 155 7.65 2.71 1.67
N LEU A 156 6.66 3.43 2.22
CA LEU A 156 5.30 2.89 2.40
C LEU A 156 4.64 2.54 1.06
N ASN A 157 4.82 3.37 0.03
CA ASN A 157 4.30 3.07 -1.30
C ASN A 157 5.00 1.86 -1.93
N ALA A 158 6.32 1.76 -1.83
CA ALA A 158 7.08 0.59 -2.27
C ALA A 158 6.66 -0.68 -1.50
N GLY A 159 6.51 -0.58 -0.19
CA GLY A 159 6.03 -1.65 0.68
C GLY A 159 4.63 -2.13 0.33
N THR A 160 3.71 -1.20 0.05
CA THR A 160 2.35 -1.51 -0.41
C THR A 160 2.38 -2.28 -1.73
N GLU A 161 3.23 -1.88 -2.68
CA GLU A 161 3.40 -2.59 -3.95
C GLU A 161 3.86 -4.03 -3.73
N VAL A 162 4.87 -4.25 -2.88
CA VAL A 162 5.37 -5.58 -2.54
C VAL A 162 4.27 -6.43 -1.88
N LEU A 163 3.52 -5.85 -0.94
CA LEU A 163 2.39 -6.51 -0.29
C LEU A 163 1.32 -6.95 -1.28
N MET A 164 0.92 -6.05 -2.20
CA MET A 164 -0.12 -6.37 -3.17
C MET A 164 0.35 -7.40 -4.20
N ASN A 165 1.63 -7.42 -4.55
CA ASN A 165 2.22 -8.49 -5.37
C ASN A 165 2.19 -9.85 -4.66
N GLN A 166 2.46 -9.89 -3.35
CA GLN A 166 2.29 -11.11 -2.55
C GLN A 166 0.82 -11.57 -2.52
N VAL A 167 -0.11 -10.65 -2.33
CA VAL A 167 -1.55 -10.94 -2.31
C VAL A 167 -2.03 -11.47 -3.67
N GLU A 168 -1.63 -10.84 -4.78
CA GLU A 168 -1.92 -11.36 -6.13
C GLU A 168 -1.35 -12.76 -6.32
N HIS A 169 -0.11 -13.01 -5.86
CA HIS A 169 0.51 -14.33 -5.92
C HIS A 169 -0.28 -15.39 -5.15
N ILE A 170 -0.70 -15.09 -3.91
CA ILE A 170 -1.52 -15.99 -3.07
C ILE A 170 -2.83 -16.31 -3.80
N ILE A 171 -3.55 -15.30 -4.30
CA ILE A 171 -4.83 -15.49 -4.99
C ILE A 171 -4.66 -16.36 -6.24
N ILE A 172 -3.63 -16.11 -7.05
CA ILE A 172 -3.41 -16.87 -8.29
C ILE A 172 -2.98 -18.32 -8.01
N THR A 173 -2.11 -18.54 -7.03
CA THR A 173 -1.53 -19.87 -6.77
C THR A 173 -2.44 -20.77 -5.95
N GLN A 174 -3.21 -20.19 -5.02
CA GLN A 174 -4.04 -20.96 -4.10
C GLN A 174 -5.52 -21.03 -4.52
N THR A 175 -5.99 -20.15 -5.40
CA THR A 175 -7.33 -20.25 -6.00
C THR A 175 -7.22 -20.84 -7.41
N GLY A 176 -7.07 -22.16 -7.46
CA GLY A 176 -6.95 -22.90 -8.71
C GLY A 176 -8.21 -22.85 -9.60
N PRO A 177 -8.09 -23.18 -10.90
CA PRO A 177 -9.19 -23.03 -11.87
C PRO A 177 -10.40 -23.92 -11.59
N ARG A 178 -10.23 -25.02 -10.84
CA ARG A 178 -11.32 -25.93 -10.46
C ARG A 178 -12.15 -25.45 -9.29
N VAL A 179 -11.71 -24.41 -8.58
CA VAL A 179 -12.43 -23.87 -7.44
C VAL A 179 -13.73 -23.19 -7.88
N TYR A 180 -13.72 -22.49 -9.01
CA TYR A 180 -14.91 -21.88 -9.61
C TYR A 180 -15.52 -22.69 -10.76
N TYR A 181 -14.92 -23.84 -11.08
CA TYR A 181 -15.45 -24.81 -12.04
C TYR A 181 -15.37 -26.23 -11.45
N PRO A 182 -16.14 -26.50 -10.37
CA PRO A 182 -16.16 -27.80 -9.71
C PRO A 182 -16.65 -28.91 -10.66
N ASP A 183 -16.23 -30.13 -10.39
CA ASP A 183 -16.73 -31.31 -11.10
C ASP A 183 -18.19 -31.60 -10.68
N SER A 184 -19.02 -31.99 -11.64
CA SER A 184 -20.44 -32.22 -11.43
C SER A 184 -20.69 -33.27 -10.34
N GLY A 185 -21.56 -32.95 -9.38
CA GLY A 185 -21.97 -33.86 -8.31
C GLY A 185 -21.06 -33.87 -7.08
N VAL A 186 -20.00 -33.06 -7.06
CA VAL A 186 -19.22 -32.81 -5.83
C VAL A 186 -19.96 -31.77 -4.99
N PRO A 187 -20.29 -32.05 -3.72
CA PRO A 187 -20.89 -31.05 -2.84
C PRO A 187 -19.97 -29.83 -2.69
N LEU A 188 -20.54 -28.64 -2.87
CA LEU A 188 -19.83 -27.38 -2.63
C LEU A 188 -19.68 -27.15 -1.12
N GLU A 189 -18.45 -26.96 -0.67
CA GLU A 189 -18.17 -26.42 0.67
C GLU A 189 -18.30 -24.89 0.63
N LEU A 190 -19.52 -24.40 0.86
CA LEU A 190 -19.82 -22.96 0.82
C LEU A 190 -19.15 -22.22 2.00
N GLY A 191 -17.98 -21.67 1.74
CA GLY A 191 -17.19 -20.80 2.61
C GLY A 191 -16.08 -20.12 1.80
N PRO A 192 -15.35 -19.13 2.34
CA PRO A 192 -14.27 -18.50 1.60
C PRO A 192 -13.18 -19.53 1.25
N THR A 193 -12.69 -19.49 0.02
CA THR A 193 -11.62 -20.36 -0.48
C THR A 193 -10.34 -20.17 0.32
N LYS A 194 -9.45 -21.17 0.28
CA LYS A 194 -8.14 -21.06 0.93
C LYS A 194 -7.36 -19.83 0.45
N GLY A 195 -7.31 -19.59 -0.86
CA GLY A 195 -6.66 -18.40 -1.41
C GLY A 195 -7.28 -17.08 -0.94
N CYS A 196 -8.60 -17.04 -0.74
CA CYS A 196 -9.27 -15.89 -0.13
C CYS A 196 -8.89 -15.69 1.34
N GLN A 197 -8.91 -16.77 2.14
CA GLN A 197 -8.54 -16.72 3.55
C GLN A 197 -7.08 -16.29 3.75
N ASP A 198 -6.15 -16.89 3.00
CA ASP A 198 -4.72 -16.61 3.10
C ASP A 198 -4.39 -15.18 2.63
N ALA A 199 -5.06 -14.69 1.57
CA ALA A 199 -4.92 -13.30 1.11
C ALA A 199 -5.43 -12.28 2.15
N ILE A 200 -6.60 -12.54 2.75
CA ILE A 200 -7.13 -11.68 3.82
C ILE A 200 -6.22 -11.72 5.05
N ALA A 201 -5.74 -12.90 5.44
CA ALA A 201 -4.83 -13.04 6.58
C ALA A 201 -3.52 -12.28 6.37
N CYS A 202 -2.94 -12.33 5.16
CA CYS A 202 -1.78 -11.54 4.76
C CYS A 202 -2.06 -10.04 4.92
N LEU A 203 -3.16 -9.54 4.36
CA LEU A 203 -3.52 -8.12 4.45
C LEU A 203 -3.80 -7.68 5.89
N GLU A 204 -4.56 -8.46 6.66
CA GLU A 204 -4.88 -8.15 8.05
C GLU A 204 -3.64 -8.03 8.93
N MET A 205 -2.65 -8.91 8.74
CA MET A 205 -1.39 -8.87 9.47
C MET A 205 -0.71 -7.51 9.27
N HIS A 206 -0.55 -7.07 8.01
CA HIS A 206 0.16 -5.83 7.70
C HIS A 206 -0.65 -4.59 8.08
N CYS A 207 -1.97 -4.58 7.92
CA CYS A 207 -2.83 -3.50 8.41
C CYS A 207 -2.77 -3.34 9.94
N LYS A 208 -2.65 -4.43 10.70
CA LYS A 208 -2.55 -4.39 12.16
C LYS A 208 -1.26 -3.71 12.65
N LEU A 209 -0.17 -3.82 11.90
CA LEU A 209 1.12 -3.24 12.28
C LEU A 209 1.18 -1.73 12.13
N LEU A 210 0.50 -1.18 11.12
CA LEU A 210 0.38 0.27 10.98
C LEU A 210 -0.57 0.88 12.01
N LYS A 211 -1.51 0.08 12.52
CA LYS A 211 -2.53 0.58 13.45
C LYS A 211 -1.91 0.94 14.81
N GLY A 212 -1.84 2.23 15.09
CA GLY A 212 -1.25 2.77 16.32
C GLY A 212 0.21 3.24 16.16
N SER A 213 0.81 2.96 15.00
CA SER A 213 2.19 3.32 14.66
C SER A 213 2.29 4.49 13.69
N THR A 214 1.18 4.91 13.09
CA THR A 214 1.12 6.02 12.13
C THR A 214 -0.09 6.93 12.40
N SER A 215 -0.11 8.08 11.75
CA SER A 215 -1.24 9.01 11.83
C SER A 215 -2.50 8.42 11.20
N LYS A 216 -3.67 8.93 11.61
CA LYS A 216 -4.94 8.45 11.09
C LYS A 216 -5.05 8.69 9.58
N GLU A 217 -4.54 9.83 9.13
CA GLU A 217 -4.55 10.27 7.73
C GLU A 217 -3.70 9.34 6.86
N VAL A 218 -2.48 8.99 7.30
CA VAL A 218 -1.60 8.06 6.58
C VAL A 218 -2.20 6.65 6.55
N LEU A 219 -2.79 6.19 7.66
CA LEU A 219 -3.45 4.90 7.72
C LEU A 219 -4.66 4.82 6.78
N GLU A 220 -5.44 5.89 6.67
CA GLU A 220 -6.60 5.97 5.77
C GLU A 220 -6.17 5.89 4.30
N VAL A 221 -5.13 6.62 3.91
CA VAL A 221 -4.55 6.56 2.55
C VAL A 221 -4.03 5.15 2.24
N PHE A 222 -3.33 4.52 3.19
CA PHE A 222 -2.83 3.16 3.03
C PHE A 222 -3.97 2.14 2.84
N HIS A 223 -5.01 2.20 3.68
CA HIS A 223 -6.19 1.34 3.54
C HIS A 223 -6.93 1.56 2.21
N GLN A 224 -7.04 2.82 1.77
CA GLN A 224 -7.64 3.15 0.49
C GLN A 224 -6.86 2.51 -0.67
N GLU A 225 -5.53 2.61 -0.65
CA GLU A 225 -4.67 2.04 -1.68
C GLU A 225 -4.77 0.50 -1.73
N ILE A 226 -4.78 -0.17 -0.57
CA ILE A 226 -5.04 -1.61 -0.47
C ILE A 226 -6.38 -1.96 -1.13
N GLY A 227 -7.44 -1.22 -0.82
CA GLY A 227 -8.77 -1.49 -1.37
C GLY A 227 -8.79 -1.36 -2.89
N ILE A 228 -8.22 -0.29 -3.44
CA ILE A 228 -8.17 -0.05 -4.89
C ILE A 228 -7.40 -1.18 -5.60
N ARG A 229 -6.19 -1.50 -5.13
CA ARG A 229 -5.34 -2.54 -5.74
C ARG A 229 -5.94 -3.93 -5.59
N LEU A 230 -6.53 -4.27 -4.44
CA LEU A 230 -7.17 -5.56 -4.21
C LEU A 230 -8.37 -5.73 -5.14
N ASN A 231 -9.20 -4.70 -5.30
CA ASN A 231 -10.33 -4.74 -6.22
C ASN A 231 -9.87 -5.03 -7.66
N ALA A 232 -8.83 -4.33 -8.12
CA ALA A 232 -8.24 -4.58 -9.44
C ALA A 232 -7.70 -6.01 -9.61
N ILE A 233 -6.99 -6.55 -8.60
CA ILE A 233 -6.50 -7.93 -8.59
C ILE A 233 -7.66 -8.93 -8.71
N LEU A 234 -8.73 -8.74 -7.92
CA LEU A 234 -9.88 -9.64 -7.92
C LEU A 234 -10.63 -9.61 -9.26
N GLN A 235 -10.88 -8.42 -9.82
CA GLN A 235 -11.50 -8.29 -11.14
C GLN A 235 -10.68 -8.99 -12.22
N LYS A 236 -9.35 -8.75 -12.24
CA LYS A 236 -8.42 -9.39 -13.18
C LYS A 236 -8.38 -10.91 -12.99
N HIS A 237 -8.42 -11.39 -11.75
CA HIS A 237 -8.45 -12.81 -11.44
C HIS A 237 -9.73 -13.45 -11.97
N LEU A 238 -10.92 -12.89 -11.65
CA LEU A 238 -12.20 -13.40 -12.15
C LEU A 238 -12.25 -13.44 -13.69
N LYS A 239 -11.74 -12.39 -14.37
CA LYS A 239 -11.64 -12.34 -15.84
C LYS A 239 -10.70 -13.39 -16.44
N ARG A 240 -9.88 -14.09 -15.66
CA ARG A 240 -9.01 -15.18 -16.12
C ARG A 240 -9.58 -16.58 -15.87
N GLN A 241 -10.63 -16.68 -15.07
CA GLN A 241 -11.22 -17.96 -14.70
C GLN A 241 -12.29 -18.40 -15.70
N ILE A 242 -12.65 -19.68 -15.63
CA ILE A 242 -13.90 -20.21 -16.21
C ILE A 242 -14.79 -20.55 -15.03
N ILE A 243 -16.04 -20.08 -15.04
CA ILE A 243 -16.92 -20.12 -13.86
C ILE A 243 -18.21 -20.86 -14.20
N SER A 244 -18.55 -21.94 -13.48
CA SER A 244 -19.86 -22.59 -13.62
C SER A 244 -20.93 -21.90 -12.79
N LEU A 245 -22.21 -22.21 -13.05
CA LEU A 245 -23.33 -21.76 -12.20
C LEU A 245 -23.11 -22.14 -10.73
N GLU A 246 -22.71 -23.38 -10.50
CA GLU A 246 -22.35 -23.89 -9.17
C GLU A 246 -21.15 -23.13 -8.58
N GLY A 247 -20.09 -22.93 -9.36
CA GLY A 247 -18.92 -22.15 -8.93
C GLY A 247 -19.21 -20.66 -8.70
N GLY A 248 -20.28 -20.11 -9.26
CA GLY A 248 -20.76 -18.76 -8.98
C GLY A 248 -21.07 -18.54 -7.50
N PHE A 249 -21.61 -19.55 -6.80
CA PHE A 249 -21.82 -19.48 -5.35
C PHE A 249 -20.50 -19.38 -4.58
N GLN A 250 -19.46 -20.07 -5.04
CA GLN A 250 -18.12 -19.99 -4.47
C GLN A 250 -17.49 -18.60 -4.69
N VAL A 251 -17.66 -18.00 -5.87
CA VAL A 251 -17.27 -16.61 -6.14
C VAL A 251 -17.96 -15.65 -5.19
N ILE A 252 -19.27 -15.81 -4.97
CA ILE A 252 -20.04 -14.96 -4.03
C ILE A 252 -19.51 -15.12 -2.60
N ALA A 253 -19.16 -16.33 -2.17
CA ALA A 253 -18.58 -16.57 -0.85
C ALA A 253 -17.25 -15.80 -0.64
N ASP A 254 -16.34 -15.86 -1.63
CA ASP A 254 -15.07 -15.12 -1.58
C ASP A 254 -15.30 -13.61 -1.58
N LEU A 255 -16.14 -13.09 -2.48
CA LEU A 255 -16.43 -11.66 -2.56
C LEU A 255 -17.10 -11.13 -1.28
N ASN A 256 -17.91 -11.96 -0.59
CA ASN A 256 -18.46 -11.64 0.71
C ASN A 256 -17.38 -11.53 1.80
N ALA A 257 -16.40 -12.43 1.80
CA ALA A 257 -15.29 -12.38 2.75
C ALA A 257 -14.41 -11.15 2.50
N TYR A 258 -14.03 -10.87 1.25
CA TYR A 258 -13.27 -9.67 0.91
C TYR A 258 -14.01 -8.38 1.26
N HIS A 259 -15.31 -8.29 0.98
CA HIS A 259 -16.12 -7.14 1.37
C HIS A 259 -16.16 -6.96 2.89
N THR A 260 -16.27 -8.05 3.66
CA THR A 260 -16.25 -7.99 5.14
C THR A 260 -14.91 -7.46 5.63
N PHE A 261 -13.79 -7.94 5.08
CA PHE A 261 -12.46 -7.42 5.38
C PHE A 261 -12.34 -5.92 5.07
N ILE A 262 -12.70 -5.49 3.86
CA ILE A 262 -12.64 -4.08 3.44
C ILE A 262 -13.55 -3.19 4.30
N SER A 263 -14.73 -3.70 4.68
CA SER A 263 -15.64 -3.00 5.59
C SER A 263 -14.99 -2.73 6.95
N SER A 264 -14.15 -3.65 7.43
CA SER A 264 -13.42 -3.49 8.70
C SER A 264 -12.38 -2.35 8.69
N LEU A 265 -11.88 -1.97 7.50
CA LEU A 265 -10.91 -0.89 7.33
C LEU A 265 -11.55 0.51 7.47
N LYS A 266 -12.88 0.59 7.41
CA LYS A 266 -13.68 1.81 7.62
C LYS A 266 -13.40 2.96 6.63
N VAL A 267 -13.08 2.64 5.38
CA VAL A 267 -12.90 3.62 4.30
C VAL A 267 -14.12 3.58 3.36
N PRO A 268 -14.99 4.61 3.34
CA PRO A 268 -16.29 4.54 2.66
C PRO A 268 -16.22 4.32 1.14
N SER A 269 -15.23 4.91 0.45
CA SER A 269 -15.09 4.80 -1.00
C SER A 269 -14.90 3.35 -1.44
N ILE A 270 -13.90 2.67 -0.88
CA ILE A 270 -13.60 1.27 -1.21
C ILE A 270 -14.69 0.31 -0.70
N GLN A 271 -15.41 0.64 0.37
CA GLN A 271 -16.57 -0.15 0.81
C GLN A 271 -17.64 -0.21 -0.28
N GLN A 272 -17.95 0.94 -0.89
CA GLN A 272 -18.91 1.01 -1.98
C GLN A 272 -18.42 0.22 -3.21
N ASP A 273 -17.13 0.32 -3.55
CA ASP A 273 -16.56 -0.41 -4.68
C ASP A 273 -16.66 -1.94 -4.48
N PHE A 274 -16.41 -2.44 -3.27
CA PHE A 274 -16.57 -3.86 -2.96
C PHE A 274 -18.04 -4.29 -2.86
N ALA A 275 -18.95 -3.40 -2.47
CA ALA A 275 -20.39 -3.68 -2.52
C ALA A 275 -20.84 -3.86 -3.98
N ASN A 276 -20.36 -3.01 -4.88
CA ASN A 276 -20.62 -3.11 -6.31
C ASN A 276 -20.00 -4.40 -6.91
N LEU A 277 -18.78 -4.77 -6.50
CA LEU A 277 -18.13 -6.02 -6.90
C LEU A 277 -18.90 -7.26 -6.41
N LYS A 278 -19.39 -7.26 -5.17
CA LYS A 278 -20.28 -8.31 -4.66
C LYS A 278 -21.54 -8.46 -5.51
N MET A 279 -22.16 -7.33 -5.88
CA MET A 279 -23.35 -7.33 -6.72
C MET A 279 -23.05 -7.94 -8.10
N LEU A 280 -21.88 -7.64 -8.67
CA LEU A 280 -21.39 -8.25 -9.90
C LEU A 280 -21.24 -9.77 -9.78
N GLY A 281 -20.83 -10.31 -8.63
CA GLY A 281 -20.72 -11.75 -8.40
C GLY A 281 -22.01 -12.54 -8.71
N HIS A 282 -23.18 -11.92 -8.58
CA HIS A 282 -24.46 -12.57 -8.88
C HIS A 282 -24.65 -12.92 -10.36
N VAL A 283 -23.92 -12.30 -11.30
CA VAL A 283 -24.04 -12.62 -12.73
C VAL A 283 -23.66 -14.08 -13.05
N TYR A 284 -22.90 -14.73 -12.16
CA TYR A 284 -22.48 -16.11 -12.31
C TYR A 284 -23.52 -17.14 -11.86
N VAL A 285 -24.57 -16.76 -11.14
CA VAL A 285 -25.59 -17.69 -10.62
C VAL A 285 -26.96 -17.57 -11.30
N VAL A 286 -27.10 -16.65 -12.27
CA VAL A 286 -28.35 -16.48 -13.03
C VAL A 286 -28.44 -17.55 -14.10
N GLU A 287 -29.46 -18.41 -14.03
CA GLU A 287 -29.66 -19.52 -14.98
C GLU A 287 -30.26 -19.05 -16.31
N ASP A 288 -31.26 -18.15 -16.26
CA ASP A 288 -31.95 -17.68 -17.46
C ASP A 288 -31.14 -16.60 -18.20
N ALA A 289 -30.92 -16.82 -19.50
CA ALA A 289 -30.09 -15.95 -20.33
C ALA A 289 -30.75 -14.59 -20.64
N VAL A 290 -32.09 -14.50 -20.64
CA VAL A 290 -32.83 -13.25 -20.85
C VAL A 290 -32.73 -12.40 -19.58
N ASP A 291 -32.91 -13.01 -18.41
CA ASP A 291 -32.74 -12.34 -17.12
C ASP A 291 -31.28 -11.85 -16.94
N LEU A 292 -30.31 -12.68 -17.30
CA LEU A 292 -28.90 -12.30 -17.28
C LEU A 292 -28.63 -11.06 -18.14
N ALA A 293 -29.18 -11.00 -19.35
CA ALA A 293 -29.04 -9.85 -20.24
C ALA A 293 -29.66 -8.56 -19.65
N GLN A 294 -30.82 -8.67 -18.98
CA GLN A 294 -31.41 -7.52 -18.28
C GLN A 294 -30.50 -7.01 -17.16
N ILE A 295 -29.88 -7.93 -16.41
CA ILE A 295 -28.94 -7.61 -15.32
C ILE A 295 -27.66 -6.92 -15.83
N VAL A 296 -27.21 -7.28 -17.03
CA VAL A 296 -26.03 -6.65 -17.67
C VAL A 296 -26.35 -5.23 -18.13
N ARG A 297 -27.59 -4.97 -18.60
CA ARG A 297 -28.03 -3.63 -19.00
C ARG A 297 -28.27 -2.68 -17.83
N ASP A 298 -28.65 -3.21 -16.67
CA ASP A 298 -28.93 -2.41 -15.48
C ASP A 298 -27.64 -1.99 -14.75
N VAL A 299 -26.99 -0.95 -15.28
CA VAL A 299 -25.77 -0.36 -14.68
C VAL A 299 -26.02 0.26 -13.30
N THR A 300 -27.26 0.63 -12.98
CA THR A 300 -27.60 1.25 -11.69
C THR A 300 -27.49 0.26 -10.54
N ARG A 301 -27.65 -1.04 -10.83
CA ARG A 301 -27.46 -2.15 -9.90
C ARG A 301 -26.07 -2.17 -9.26
N TYR A 302 -25.06 -1.66 -9.95
CA TYR A 302 -23.67 -1.64 -9.48
C TYR A 302 -23.19 -0.24 -9.09
N GLY A 303 -24.10 0.65 -8.70
CA GLY A 303 -23.77 2.00 -8.26
C GLY A 303 -23.12 2.87 -9.35
N GLY A 304 -23.23 2.47 -10.63
CA GLY A 304 -22.55 3.13 -11.76
C GLY A 304 -21.06 2.82 -11.90
N SER A 305 -20.50 1.91 -11.10
CA SER A 305 -19.07 1.53 -11.19
C SER A 305 -18.72 0.70 -12.42
N PHE A 306 -19.70 0.03 -13.03
CA PHE A 306 -19.48 -0.82 -14.20
C PHE A 306 -20.39 -0.39 -15.35
N ARG A 307 -19.82 -0.32 -16.54
CA ARG A 307 -20.56 -0.16 -17.78
C ARG A 307 -21.07 -1.53 -18.26
N PRO A 308 -22.07 -1.59 -19.15
CA PRO A 308 -22.56 -2.87 -19.67
C PRO A 308 -21.44 -3.69 -20.33
N GLU A 309 -20.49 -3.01 -21.00
CA GLU A 309 -19.34 -3.64 -21.65
C GLU A 309 -18.41 -4.30 -20.61
N ASP A 310 -18.20 -3.65 -19.45
CA ASP A 310 -17.39 -4.20 -18.38
C ASP A 310 -18.02 -5.48 -17.83
N VAL A 311 -19.33 -5.47 -17.56
CA VAL A 311 -20.09 -6.64 -17.07
C VAL A 311 -20.10 -7.76 -18.13
N TYR A 312 -20.16 -7.40 -19.41
CA TYR A 312 -20.11 -8.34 -20.52
C TYR A 312 -18.81 -9.16 -20.53
N GLU A 313 -17.67 -8.55 -20.20
CA GLU A 313 -16.39 -9.27 -20.09
C GLU A 313 -16.39 -10.33 -18.96
N PHE A 314 -17.17 -10.13 -17.90
CA PHE A 314 -17.29 -11.09 -16.80
C PHE A 314 -18.20 -12.27 -17.18
N ILE A 315 -19.36 -12.01 -17.78
CA ILE A 315 -20.28 -13.10 -18.17
C ILE A 315 -19.69 -14.00 -19.28
N GLN A 316 -18.78 -13.48 -20.11
CA GLN A 316 -18.01 -14.28 -21.08
C GLN A 316 -17.16 -15.38 -20.42
N ARG A 317 -16.87 -15.26 -19.12
CA ARG A 317 -16.13 -16.26 -18.34
C ARG A 317 -17.00 -17.39 -17.84
N ARG A 318 -18.31 -17.32 -18.03
CA ARG A 318 -19.20 -18.42 -17.68
C ARG A 318 -18.92 -19.64 -18.55
N SER A 319 -18.93 -20.81 -17.92
CA SER A 319 -18.69 -22.09 -18.61
C SER A 319 -19.75 -22.43 -19.67
N ASP A 320 -20.96 -21.89 -19.53
CA ASP A 320 -22.08 -22.03 -20.46
C ASP A 320 -22.15 -20.91 -21.51
N TRP A 321 -21.21 -19.95 -21.52
CA TRP A 321 -21.26 -18.74 -22.36
C TRP A 321 -21.59 -19.03 -23.83
N LYS A 322 -20.88 -19.99 -24.45
CA LYS A 322 -21.10 -20.36 -25.87
C LYS A 322 -22.53 -20.82 -26.18
N LYS A 323 -23.28 -21.31 -25.18
CA LYS A 323 -24.67 -21.74 -25.34
C LYS A 323 -25.65 -20.57 -25.21
N ILE A 324 -25.33 -19.60 -24.35
CA ILE A 324 -26.23 -18.49 -24.01
C ILE A 324 -25.94 -17.19 -24.77
N GLU A 325 -24.75 -17.05 -25.35
CA GLU A 325 -24.25 -15.85 -26.05
C GLU A 325 -25.28 -15.25 -27.02
N LYS A 326 -25.85 -16.06 -27.92
CA LYS A 326 -26.85 -15.58 -28.89
C LYS A 326 -28.10 -14.99 -28.24
N THR A 327 -28.55 -15.58 -27.14
CA THR A 327 -29.75 -15.11 -26.42
C THR A 327 -29.44 -13.81 -25.67
N VAL A 328 -28.26 -13.74 -25.05
CA VAL A 328 -27.76 -12.55 -24.35
C VAL A 328 -27.61 -11.40 -25.34
N ASP A 329 -26.88 -11.59 -26.44
CA ASP A 329 -26.64 -10.56 -27.47
C ASP A 329 -27.94 -10.05 -28.08
N LYS A 330 -28.87 -10.96 -28.42
CA LYS A 330 -30.18 -10.59 -28.94
C LYS A 330 -30.94 -9.68 -27.97
N THR A 331 -30.89 -9.98 -26.67
CA THR A 331 -31.62 -9.22 -25.64
C THR A 331 -30.90 -7.91 -25.26
N MET A 332 -29.57 -7.92 -25.33
CA MET A 332 -28.71 -6.75 -25.09
C MET A 332 -28.88 -5.69 -26.16
N TYR A 333 -28.80 -6.09 -27.44
CA TYR A 333 -28.72 -5.19 -28.58
C TYR A 333 -30.03 -5.07 -29.37
N ASN A 334 -31.11 -5.76 -28.93
CA ASN A 334 -32.35 -5.90 -29.69
C ASN A 334 -32.15 -6.41 -31.13
N LEU A 335 -31.12 -7.24 -31.36
CA LEU A 335 -30.80 -7.74 -32.69
C LEU A 335 -31.88 -8.71 -33.19
N SER A 336 -32.61 -8.31 -34.22
CA SER A 336 -33.61 -9.13 -34.88
C SER A 336 -33.04 -9.61 -36.21
N PHE A 337 -32.35 -10.76 -36.23
CA PHE A 337 -31.79 -11.32 -37.48
C PHE A 337 -32.82 -11.54 -38.60
N LYS A 338 -34.13 -11.53 -38.30
CA LYS A 338 -35.20 -11.59 -39.30
C LYS A 338 -35.52 -10.22 -39.93
N GLU A 339 -35.25 -9.12 -39.24
CA GLU A 339 -35.56 -7.76 -39.68
C GLU A 339 -34.30 -7.01 -40.15
N ASP A 340 -33.14 -7.31 -39.56
CA ASP A 340 -31.86 -6.62 -39.81
C ASP A 340 -31.03 -7.24 -40.96
N CYS A 341 -31.47 -8.35 -41.56
CA CYS A 341 -30.81 -9.03 -42.69
C CYS A 341 -31.73 -9.12 -43.92
N VAL A 342 -32.36 -8.01 -44.29
CA VAL A 342 -32.91 -7.84 -45.65
C VAL A 342 -31.92 -7.01 -46.45
N ILE A 343 -31.09 -7.66 -47.26
CA ILE A 343 -30.37 -6.98 -48.34
C ILE A 343 -31.42 -6.74 -49.44
N CYS A 344 -31.82 -5.49 -49.64
CA CYS A 344 -32.68 -5.08 -50.74
C CYS A 344 -32.02 -5.32 -52.11
#